data_AF-A0A950LBT5-F1
#
_entry.id   AF-A0A950LBT5-F1
#
_cell.length_a   1.000
_cell.length_b   1.000
_cell.length_c   1.000
_cell.angle_alpha   90.00
_cell.angle_beta   90.00
_cell.angle_gamma   90.00
#
_symmetry.space_group_name_H-M   'P 1'
#
loop_
_entity.id
_entity.type
_entity.pdbx_description
1 polymer ?
#
loop_
_entity_poly.entity_id
_entity_poly.type
_entity_poly.pdbx_seq_one_letter_code
_entity_poly.pdbx_strand_id
1 'polypeptide(L)'
;MALDPDAQRVLDLISDSGRPSVETMAPPEARAFYRSSRGALQPEPEQVAEVKSLVAPGPEGDIALRWYRGLGTNPESKLPALVYFHGGGWVIGDLDTHDGVCRSFANAAQCVVVSVDYRLAPEHRFPAAVEDCS
;
A
#
# COMPACT_ATOMS: atom_id res chain seq x y z
N MET A 1 -27.96 12.99 -3.09
CA MET A 1 -26.59 13.55 -3.20
C MET A 1 -26.05 13.05 -4.53
N ALA A 2 -25.59 13.92 -5.42
CA ALA A 2 -25.00 13.50 -6.70
C ALA A 2 -23.56 13.02 -6.48
N LEU A 3 -23.08 12.11 -7.33
CA LEU A 3 -21.68 11.67 -7.32
C LEU A 3 -20.77 12.83 -7.77
N ASP A 4 -19.57 12.90 -7.21
CA ASP A 4 -18.55 13.85 -7.65
C ASP A 4 -18.20 13.63 -9.14
N PRO A 5 -18.07 14.68 -9.98
CA PRO A 5 -17.79 14.53 -11.40
C PRO A 5 -16.44 13.87 -11.74
N ASP A 6 -15.40 14.06 -10.91
CA ASP A 6 -14.12 13.36 -11.08
C ASP A 6 -14.28 11.87 -10.75
N ALA A 7 -15.00 11.56 -9.67
CA ALA A 7 -15.29 10.16 -9.31
C ALA A 7 -16.11 9.44 -10.40
N GLN A 8 -17.12 10.11 -10.99
CA GLN A 8 -17.88 9.55 -12.10
C GLN A 8 -16.98 9.22 -13.30
N ARG A 9 -16.07 10.13 -13.67
CA ARG A 9 -15.11 9.89 -14.77
C ARG A 9 -14.20 8.69 -14.52
N VAL A 10 -13.77 8.47 -13.27
CA VAL A 10 -12.99 7.29 -12.93
C VAL A 10 -13.81 6.01 -13.09
N LEU A 11 -15.08 6.01 -12.66
CA LEU A 11 -15.97 4.86 -12.84
C LEU A 11 -16.21 4.55 -14.32
N ASP A 12 -16.44 5.57 -15.15
CA ASP A 12 -16.63 5.42 -16.59
C ASP A 12 -15.38 4.80 -17.23
N LEU A 13 -14.18 5.31 -16.90
CA LEU A 13 -12.91 4.75 -17.37
C LEU A 13 -12.72 3.28 -16.97
N ILE A 14 -13.10 2.91 -15.74
CA ILE A 14 -13.02 1.53 -15.27
C ILE A 14 -13.99 0.64 -16.06
N SER A 15 -15.24 1.08 -16.24
CA SER A 15 -16.26 0.35 -16.99
C SER A 15 -15.83 0.14 -18.45
N ASP A 16 -15.33 1.19 -19.11
CA ASP A 16 -14.92 1.16 -20.51
C ASP A 16 -13.67 0.32 -20.75
N SER A 17 -12.84 0.10 -19.72
CA SER A 17 -11.62 -0.70 -19.83
C SER A 17 -11.87 -2.19 -20.11
N GLY A 18 -13.09 -2.68 -19.88
CA GLY A 18 -13.46 -4.09 -20.04
C GLY A 18 -12.64 -5.06 -19.17
N ARG A 19 -11.92 -4.54 -18.16
CA ARG A 19 -11.06 -5.35 -17.31
C ARG A 19 -11.91 -6.27 -16.43
N PRO A 20 -11.51 -7.53 -16.24
CA PRO A 20 -12.22 -8.42 -15.34
C PRO A 20 -12.11 -7.92 -13.91
N SER A 21 -13.17 -8.13 -13.13
CA SER A 21 -13.18 -7.82 -11.71
C SER A 21 -12.20 -8.72 -10.96
N VAL A 22 -11.47 -8.16 -10.00
CA VAL A 22 -10.38 -8.84 -9.28
C VAL A 22 -10.84 -10.10 -8.56
N GLU A 23 -12.10 -10.16 -8.11
CA GLU A 23 -12.68 -11.31 -7.43
C GLU A 23 -12.94 -12.52 -8.35
N THR A 24 -12.88 -12.32 -9.67
CA THR A 24 -13.03 -13.40 -10.66
C THR A 24 -11.70 -14.04 -11.04
N MET A 25 -10.57 -13.48 -10.59
CA MET A 25 -9.22 -13.95 -10.89
C MET A 25 -8.70 -14.89 -9.79
N ALA A 26 -7.72 -15.74 -10.14
CA ALA A 26 -6.97 -16.48 -9.11
C ALA A 26 -6.10 -15.51 -8.27
N PRO A 27 -5.85 -15.76 -6.98
CA PRO A 27 -5.15 -14.79 -6.12
C PRO A 27 -3.79 -14.30 -6.64
N PRO A 28 -2.90 -15.15 -7.17
CA PRO A 28 -1.63 -14.68 -7.73
C PRO A 28 -1.81 -13.74 -8.95
N GLU A 29 -2.81 -14.02 -9.78
CA GLU A 29 -3.16 -13.19 -10.94
C GLU A 29 -3.77 -11.86 -10.49
N ALA A 30 -4.70 -11.88 -9.55
CA ALA A 30 -5.30 -10.68 -8.96
C ALA A 30 -4.24 -9.75 -8.35
N ARG A 31 -3.25 -10.30 -7.64
CA ARG A 31 -2.11 -9.55 -7.08
C ARG A 31 -1.29 -8.88 -8.18
N ALA A 32 -0.92 -9.64 -9.22
CA ALA A 32 -0.14 -9.12 -10.34
C ALA A 32 -0.90 -8.03 -11.11
N PHE A 33 -2.19 -8.23 -11.35
CA PHE A 33 -3.09 -7.27 -12.00
C PHE A 33 -3.26 -5.99 -11.17
N TYR A 34 -3.45 -6.11 -9.86
CA TYR A 34 -3.56 -4.96 -8.97
C TYR A 34 -2.26 -4.13 -8.95
N ARG A 35 -1.11 -4.80 -8.89
CA ARG A 35 0.21 -4.14 -8.95
C ARG A 35 0.44 -3.42 -10.28
N SER A 36 0.13 -4.05 -11.41
CA SER A 36 0.33 -3.43 -12.73
C SER A 36 -0.66 -2.28 -13.00
N SER A 37 -1.82 -2.31 -12.37
CA SER A 37 -2.83 -1.25 -12.50
C SER A 37 -2.46 0.04 -11.74
N ARG A 38 -1.49 -0.01 -10.82
CA ARG A 38 -1.06 1.13 -9.99
C ARG A 38 -0.77 2.37 -10.84
N GLY A 39 0.04 2.26 -11.89
CA GLY A 39 0.44 3.41 -12.71
C GLY A 39 -0.70 4.07 -13.51
N ALA A 40 -1.80 3.35 -13.74
CA ALA A 40 -2.98 3.90 -14.42
C ALA A 40 -3.96 4.57 -13.45
N LEU A 41 -3.98 4.13 -12.18
CA LEU A 41 -4.98 4.53 -11.19
C LEU A 41 -4.44 5.45 -10.09
N GLN A 42 -3.12 5.59 -9.99
CA GLN A 42 -2.47 6.40 -8.98
C GLN A 42 -1.50 7.39 -9.63
N PRO A 43 -1.31 8.57 -9.02
CA PRO A 43 -0.27 9.49 -9.47
C PRO A 43 1.13 8.88 -9.30
N GLU A 44 2.11 9.52 -9.94
CA GLU A 44 3.52 9.20 -9.68
C GLU A 44 3.86 9.45 -8.21
N PRO A 45 4.65 8.58 -7.57
CA PRO A 45 4.94 8.68 -6.15
C PRO A 45 5.79 9.92 -5.87
N GLU A 46 5.46 10.62 -4.80
CA GLU A 46 6.25 11.77 -4.38
C GLU A 46 7.69 11.39 -4.02
N GLN A 47 8.63 12.31 -4.29
CA GLN A 47 9.96 12.17 -3.72
C GLN A 47 9.88 12.32 -2.19
N VAL A 48 10.61 11.46 -1.49
CA VAL A 48 10.80 11.54 -0.03
C VAL A 48 12.29 11.66 0.27
N ALA A 49 12.66 12.03 1.50
CA ALA A 49 14.05 12.19 1.87
C ALA A 49 14.82 10.86 1.80
N GLU A 50 14.18 9.77 2.20
CA GLU A 50 14.80 8.45 2.24
C GLU A 50 13.75 7.34 2.23
N VAL A 51 14.09 6.22 1.60
CA VAL A 51 13.33 4.97 1.61
C VAL A 51 14.27 3.83 1.96
N LYS A 52 13.86 2.96 2.89
CA LYS A 52 14.64 1.79 3.34
C LYS A 52 13.76 0.55 3.37
N SER A 53 14.29 -0.58 2.92
CA SER A 53 13.73 -1.88 3.23
C SER A 53 14.24 -2.33 4.60
N LEU A 54 13.33 -2.74 5.46
CA LEU A 54 13.63 -3.28 6.79
C LEU A 54 12.95 -4.65 6.93
N VAL A 55 13.30 -5.35 8.01
CA VAL A 55 12.63 -6.58 8.44
C VAL A 55 12.35 -6.50 9.93
N ALA A 56 11.24 -7.08 10.37
CA ALA A 56 10.91 -7.27 11.78
C ALA A 56 10.56 -8.73 12.05
N PRO A 57 10.89 -9.29 13.23
CA PRO A 57 10.48 -10.64 13.58
C PRO A 57 8.96 -10.72 13.71
N GLY A 58 8.35 -11.68 13.02
CA GLY A 58 6.92 -12.01 13.10
C GLY A 58 6.68 -13.41 13.66
N PRO A 59 5.41 -13.80 13.85
CA PRO A 59 5.03 -15.08 14.48
C PRO A 59 5.42 -16.32 13.67
N GLU A 60 5.50 -16.23 12.34
CA GLU A 60 5.91 -17.34 11.44
C GLU A 60 7.18 -17.04 10.63
N GLY A 61 7.94 -16.02 11.02
CA GLY A 61 9.15 -15.59 10.33
C GLY A 61 9.24 -14.07 10.20
N ASP A 62 10.28 -13.59 9.53
CA ASP A 62 10.50 -12.16 9.34
C ASP A 62 9.43 -11.55 8.42
N ILE A 63 8.92 -10.39 8.81
CA ILE A 63 7.97 -9.57 8.06
C ILE A 63 8.76 -8.46 7.37
N ALA A 64 8.59 -8.34 6.05
CA ALA A 64 9.20 -7.27 5.28
C ALA A 64 8.50 -5.94 5.56
N LEU A 65 9.30 -4.87 5.70
CA LEU A 65 8.81 -3.53 5.97
C LEU A 65 9.43 -2.55 4.96
N ARG A 66 8.68 -1.50 4.61
CA ARG A 66 9.25 -0.33 3.93
C ARG A 66 9.13 0.91 4.79
N TRP A 67 10.27 1.50 5.11
CA TRP A 67 10.39 2.70 5.91
C TRP A 67 10.61 3.91 5.00
N TYR A 68 9.92 5.01 5.28
CA TYR A 68 9.97 6.25 4.52
C TYR A 68 10.20 7.42 5.46
N ARG A 69 11.00 8.41 5.04
CA ARG A 69 11.18 9.67 5.75
C ARG A 69 10.71 10.84 4.91
N GLY A 70 9.81 11.66 5.46
CA GLY A 70 9.31 12.86 4.79
C GLY A 70 10.42 13.80 4.31
N LEU A 71 10.25 14.32 3.10
CA LEU A 71 11.12 15.33 2.50
C LEU A 71 11.11 16.61 3.35
N GLY A 72 12.27 17.25 3.49
CA GLY A 72 12.44 18.47 4.27
C GLY A 72 12.60 18.27 5.79
N THR A 73 12.48 17.03 6.28
CA THR A 73 12.74 16.74 7.70
C THR A 73 14.23 16.73 8.01
N ASN A 74 14.62 17.19 9.20
CA ASN A 74 16.02 17.15 9.66
C ASN A 74 16.46 15.68 9.91
N PRO A 75 17.51 15.16 9.24
CA PRO A 75 17.97 13.77 9.38
C PRO A 75 18.27 13.31 10.82
N GLU A 76 18.75 14.22 11.67
CA GLU A 76 19.16 13.93 13.05
C GLU A 76 17.99 13.95 14.04
N SER A 77 16.82 14.44 13.61
CA SER A 77 15.65 14.54 14.49
C SER A 77 14.91 13.20 14.58
N LYS A 78 14.41 12.89 15.78
CA LYS A 78 13.43 11.82 15.99
C LYS A 78 12.05 12.33 15.60
N LEU A 79 11.41 11.66 14.64
CA LEU A 79 10.09 12.00 14.16
C LEU A 79 9.04 11.05 14.76
N PRO A 80 7.76 11.46 14.85
CA PRO A 80 6.68 10.51 15.07
C PRO A 80 6.67 9.45 13.94
N ALA A 81 6.17 8.27 14.25
CA ALA A 81 6.05 7.17 13.30
C ALA A 81 4.57 6.83 13.04
N LEU A 82 4.23 6.71 11.76
CA LEU A 82 2.98 6.12 11.28
C LEU A 82 3.27 4.70 10.82
N VAL A 83 2.69 3.69 11.48
CA VAL A 83 2.68 2.32 10.96
C VAL A 83 1.50 2.19 10.01
N TYR A 84 1.76 1.73 8.80
CA TYR A 84 0.77 1.65 7.73
C TYR A 84 0.56 0.21 7.28
N PHE A 85 -0.72 -0.19 7.22
CA PHE A 85 -1.16 -1.49 6.72
C PHE A 85 -1.92 -1.24 5.42
N HIS A 86 -1.42 -1.82 4.33
CA HIS A 86 -2.01 -1.60 3.02
C HIS A 86 -3.42 -2.18 2.91
N GLY A 87 -4.24 -1.62 2.03
CA GLY A 87 -5.55 -2.18 1.68
C GLY A 87 -5.42 -3.35 0.70
N GLY A 88 -6.57 -3.91 0.30
CA GLY A 88 -6.65 -5.02 -0.65
C GLY A 88 -7.35 -6.28 -0.12
N GLY A 89 -8.23 -6.11 0.88
CA GLY A 89 -9.11 -7.18 1.36
C GLY A 89 -8.39 -8.39 1.93
N TRP A 90 -7.17 -8.20 2.46
CA TRP A 90 -6.29 -9.26 2.98
C TRP A 90 -5.80 -10.28 1.94
N VAL A 91 -6.05 -10.05 0.65
CA VAL A 91 -5.72 -10.99 -0.44
C VAL A 91 -4.79 -10.38 -1.48
N ILE A 92 -4.98 -9.10 -1.80
CA ILE A 92 -4.16 -8.33 -2.74
C ILE A 92 -3.53 -7.12 -2.05
N GLY A 93 -2.65 -6.42 -2.77
CA GLY A 93 -1.85 -5.34 -2.21
C GLY A 93 -0.51 -5.86 -1.67
N ASP A 94 0.41 -4.92 -1.49
CA ASP A 94 1.80 -5.11 -1.04
C ASP A 94 2.45 -3.73 -0.81
N LEU A 95 3.74 -3.71 -0.50
CA LEU A 95 4.54 -2.49 -0.34
C LEU A 95 4.57 -1.58 -1.59
N ASP A 96 4.48 -2.11 -2.80
CA ASP A 96 4.61 -1.34 -4.05
C ASP A 96 3.29 -0.69 -4.48
N THR A 97 2.18 -1.41 -4.31
CA THR A 97 0.83 -0.94 -4.62
C THR A 97 0.41 0.27 -3.78
N HIS A 98 1.03 0.46 -2.61
CA HIS A 98 0.76 1.55 -1.68
C HIS A 98 2.00 2.43 -1.39
N ASP A 99 3.05 2.32 -2.20
CA ASP A 99 4.26 3.14 -2.08
C ASP A 99 3.95 4.64 -2.20
N GLY A 100 3.09 5.02 -3.16
CA GLY A 100 2.68 6.40 -3.38
C GLY A 100 2.00 7.03 -2.16
N VAL A 101 1.01 6.36 -1.58
CA VAL A 101 0.29 6.89 -0.41
C VAL A 101 1.18 6.99 0.82
N CYS A 102 2.10 6.03 1.02
CA CYS A 102 3.07 6.10 2.13
C CYS A 102 3.99 7.31 2.00
N ARG A 103 4.43 7.63 0.78
CA ARG A 103 5.26 8.81 0.50
C ARG A 103 4.49 10.11 0.74
N SER A 104 3.26 10.21 0.24
CA SER A 104 2.40 11.37 0.49
C SER A 104 2.15 11.57 1.98
N PHE A 105 1.92 10.50 2.76
CA PHE A 105 1.81 10.62 4.22
C PHE A 105 3.10 11.07 4.89
N ALA A 106 4.24 10.49 4.52
CA ALA A 106 5.54 10.88 5.09
C ALA A 106 5.82 12.38 4.89
N ASN A 107 5.54 12.89 3.68
CA ASN A 107 5.70 14.30 3.33
C ASN A 107 4.68 15.20 4.03
N ALA A 108 3.39 14.87 3.92
CA ALA A 108 2.32 15.72 4.44
C ALA A 108 2.34 15.83 5.97
N ALA A 109 2.63 14.73 6.66
CA ALA A 109 2.69 14.70 8.12
C ALA A 109 4.09 14.96 8.70
N GLN A 110 5.11 15.15 7.84
CA GLN A 110 6.51 15.37 8.24
C GLN A 110 6.99 14.32 9.25
N CYS A 111 6.67 13.06 8.96
CA CYS A 111 6.90 11.94 9.86
C CYS A 111 7.70 10.83 9.17
N VAL A 112 7.98 9.78 9.94
CA VAL A 112 8.37 8.48 9.39
C VAL A 112 7.12 7.67 9.12
N VAL A 113 7.09 6.97 7.98
CA VAL A 113 6.07 5.94 7.69
C VAL A 113 6.74 4.58 7.64
N VAL A 114 6.15 3.56 8.26
CA VAL A 114 6.58 2.16 8.19
C VAL A 114 5.43 1.35 7.62
N SER A 115 5.52 0.97 6.36
CA SER A 115 4.57 0.08 5.70
C SER A 115 4.92 -1.37 5.98
N VAL A 116 3.91 -2.18 6.31
CA VAL A 116 4.08 -3.60 6.66
C VAL A 116 3.58 -4.50 5.53
N ASP A 117 4.40 -5.46 5.12
CA ASP A 117 4.07 -6.49 4.11
C ASP A 117 3.51 -7.74 4.80
N TYR A 118 2.33 -7.61 5.40
CA TYR A 118 1.71 -8.67 6.20
C TYR A 118 1.29 -9.87 5.34
N ARG A 119 1.21 -11.06 5.94
CA ARG A 119 0.82 -12.29 5.24
C ARG A 119 -0.61 -12.21 4.69
N LEU A 120 -0.79 -12.70 3.46
CA LEU A 120 -2.06 -12.62 2.73
C LEU A 120 -2.82 -13.95 2.70
N ALA A 121 -4.14 -13.84 2.69
CA ALA A 121 -5.05 -14.92 2.35
C ALA A 121 -5.05 -15.16 0.82
N PRO A 122 -5.42 -16.36 0.36
CA PRO A 122 -5.92 -17.51 1.12
C PRO A 122 -4.83 -18.38 1.78
N GLU A 123 -3.55 -18.14 1.49
CA GLU A 123 -2.41 -18.93 2.01
C GLU A 123 -2.30 -18.82 3.53
N HIS A 124 -2.49 -17.60 4.04
CA HIS A 124 -2.51 -17.29 5.47
C HIS A 124 -3.84 -16.66 5.82
N ARG A 125 -4.79 -17.50 6.24
CA ARG A 125 -6.13 -17.03 6.63
C ARG A 125 -6.06 -16.23 7.94
N PHE A 126 -7.14 -15.50 8.22
CA PHE A 126 -7.33 -14.88 9.53
C PHE A 126 -7.02 -15.88 10.66
N PRO A 127 -6.23 -15.50 11.68
CA PRO A 127 -5.82 -14.12 12.03
C PRO A 127 -4.43 -13.66 11.52
N ALA A 128 -3.78 -14.38 10.61
CA ALA A 128 -2.37 -14.17 10.26
C ALA A 128 -1.96 -12.71 9.98
N ALA A 129 -2.70 -12.02 9.11
CA ALA A 129 -2.44 -10.61 8.80
C ALA A 129 -2.54 -9.69 10.03
N VAL A 130 -3.48 -9.98 10.94
CA VAL A 130 -3.69 -9.19 12.17
C VAL A 130 -2.55 -9.43 13.15
N GLU A 131 -2.09 -10.67 13.28
CA GLU A 131 -0.94 -11.02 14.11
C GLU A 131 0.36 -10.37 13.62
N ASP A 132 0.53 -10.27 12.29
CA ASP A 132 1.68 -9.57 11.70
C ASP A 132 1.63 -8.04 11.93
N CYS A 133 0.45 -7.49 12.23
CA CYS A 133 0.23 -6.06 12.42
C CYS A 133 0.20 -5.63 13.90
N SER A 134 0.36 -6.57 14.84
CA SER A 134 0.24 -6.33 16.30
C SER A 134 1.55 -6.07 17.02
#